data_AF-A0A965FMM9-F1
#
_entry.id   AF-A0A965FMM9-F1
#
_cell.length_a   1.000
_cell.length_b   1.000
_cell.length_c   1.000
_cell.angle_alpha   90.00
_cell.angle_beta   90.00
_cell.angle_gamma   90.00
#
_symmetry.space_group_name_H-M   'P 1'
#
loop_
_entity.id
_entity.type
_entity.pdbx_description
1 polymer ?
#
loop_
_entity_poly.entity_id
_entity_poly.type
_entity_poly.pdbx_seq_one_letter_code
_entity_poly.pdbx_strand_id
1 'polypeptide(L)'
;MPYICLSRSDIPDGTLQVLDLWPNTSQRNQAIDPAGQTKYVNRYQNDTLALSGTATAAEYKGLAAYFVDHVVKNAANIPITAAVANLIAGDVAAAVDAGTAVTLAVVNASIQARTGDATSTLTTGNSNGTLADVLKICAGGEYVLPAGTTVITGVNAPVNAGSFTSGQYRATYEGSALYSSIAEGQIAGFSSATFEYGGTTGAALVVYDDSGNALT
;
A
#
# COMPACT_ATOMS: atom_id res chain seq x y z
N MET A 1 -2.87 -13.37 2.58
CA MET A 1 -3.90 -12.30 2.75
C MET A 1 -3.88 -11.40 1.54
N PRO A 2 -5.00 -11.29 0.81
CA PRO A 2 -5.10 -10.50 -0.42
C PRO A 2 -5.29 -9.00 -0.18
N TYR A 3 -4.77 -8.19 -1.10
CA TYR A 3 -4.87 -6.73 -1.10
C TYR A 3 -5.57 -6.25 -2.36
N ILE A 4 -6.68 -5.52 -2.22
CA ILE A 4 -7.45 -4.97 -3.34
C ILE A 4 -7.09 -3.49 -3.44
N CYS A 5 -6.46 -3.09 -4.53
CA CYS A 5 -5.95 -1.74 -4.75
C CYS A 5 -6.67 -1.08 -5.93
N LEU A 6 -6.95 0.22 -5.82
CA LEU A 6 -7.44 1.04 -6.91
C LEU A 6 -6.27 1.49 -7.80
N SER A 7 -6.19 1.00 -9.03
CA SER A 7 -5.12 1.35 -9.99
C SER A 7 -5.38 2.67 -10.70
N ARG A 8 -6.64 3.04 -10.90
CA ARG A 8 -7.01 4.23 -11.69
C ARG A 8 -7.17 5.48 -10.82
N SER A 9 -6.56 6.59 -11.26
CA SER A 9 -6.59 7.87 -10.54
C SER A 9 -7.81 8.74 -10.85
N ASP A 10 -8.52 8.44 -11.94
CA ASP A 10 -9.73 9.17 -12.34
C ASP A 10 -10.99 8.74 -11.57
N ILE A 11 -10.92 7.61 -10.86
CA ILE A 11 -12.01 7.05 -10.07
C ILE A 11 -11.90 7.60 -8.64
N PRO A 12 -12.89 8.38 -8.14
CA PRO A 12 -12.87 8.88 -6.78
C PRO A 12 -13.03 7.76 -5.74
N ASP A 13 -12.50 7.99 -4.54
CA ASP A 13 -12.70 7.13 -3.38
C ASP A 13 -14.18 6.89 -3.09
N GLY A 14 -14.52 5.69 -2.62
CA GLY A 14 -15.90 5.31 -2.34
C GLY A 14 -16.75 5.02 -3.58
N THR A 15 -16.21 5.11 -4.80
CA THR A 15 -16.98 4.83 -6.03
C THR A 15 -17.17 3.33 -6.26
N LEU A 16 -16.09 2.54 -6.12
CA LEU A 16 -16.14 1.10 -6.35
C LEU A 16 -16.41 0.36 -5.05
N GLN A 17 -17.39 -0.53 -5.09
CA GLN A 17 -17.77 -1.35 -3.94
C GLN A 17 -17.74 -2.83 -4.30
N VAL A 18 -17.05 -3.61 -3.48
CA VAL A 18 -17.03 -5.07 -3.59
C VAL A 18 -18.03 -5.64 -2.58
N LEU A 19 -19.05 -6.34 -3.06
CA LEU A 19 -20.20 -6.88 -2.34
C LEU A 19 -20.24 -8.41 -2.33
N ASP A 20 -19.59 -9.06 -3.29
CA ASP A 20 -19.71 -10.50 -3.58
C ASP A 20 -18.75 -11.40 -2.77
N LEU A 21 -17.93 -10.83 -1.89
CA LEU A 21 -17.03 -11.59 -1.03
C LEU A 21 -17.78 -12.22 0.16
N TRP A 22 -17.52 -13.50 0.43
CA TRP A 22 -18.06 -14.21 1.60
C TRP A 22 -17.17 -14.03 2.84
N PRO A 23 -17.72 -13.74 4.04
CA PRO A 23 -19.13 -13.49 4.29
C PRO A 23 -19.56 -12.13 3.73
N ASN A 24 -20.68 -12.11 3.01
CA ASN A 24 -21.27 -10.87 2.54
C ASN A 24 -22.01 -10.20 3.70
N THR A 25 -21.79 -8.91 3.93
CA THR A 25 -22.40 -8.17 5.03
C THR A 25 -23.93 -8.24 5.02
N SER A 26 -24.58 -8.29 3.85
CA SER A 26 -26.06 -8.33 3.77
C SER A 26 -26.66 -9.73 3.94
N GLN A 27 -25.88 -10.79 3.69
CA GLN A 27 -26.37 -12.17 3.71
C GLN A 27 -25.85 -12.98 4.90
N ARG A 28 -24.88 -12.44 5.67
CA ARG A 28 -24.30 -13.15 6.80
C ARG A 28 -25.27 -13.27 7.97
N ASN A 29 -25.23 -14.41 8.64
CA ASN A 29 -25.82 -14.58 9.96
C ASN A 29 -24.93 -13.90 11.00
N GLN A 30 -25.40 -12.79 11.58
CA GLN A 30 -24.61 -12.00 12.54
C GLN A 30 -24.20 -12.77 13.81
N ALA A 31 -24.89 -13.86 14.15
CA ALA A 31 -24.58 -14.65 15.35
C ALA A 31 -23.55 -15.77 15.12
N ILE A 32 -23.39 -16.22 13.87
CA ILE A 32 -22.59 -17.42 13.53
C ILE A 32 -21.42 -17.06 12.62
N ASP A 33 -21.67 -16.18 11.66
CA ASP A 33 -20.70 -15.87 10.61
C ASP A 33 -19.72 -14.78 11.08
N PRO A 34 -18.46 -14.83 10.59
CA PRO A 34 -17.50 -13.77 10.87
C PRO A 34 -17.94 -12.42 10.27
N ALA A 35 -17.22 -11.36 10.63
CA ALA A 35 -17.47 -10.04 10.09
C ALA A 35 -17.41 -10.04 8.55
N GLY A 36 -18.36 -9.32 7.94
CA GLY A 36 -18.54 -9.30 6.49
C GLY A 36 -17.42 -8.57 5.76
N GLN A 37 -17.15 -9.00 4.53
CA GLN A 37 -16.05 -8.54 3.69
C GLN A 37 -16.43 -7.43 2.71
N THR A 38 -17.69 -6.99 2.71
CA THR A 38 -18.21 -5.94 1.83
C THR A 38 -17.56 -4.57 2.11
N LYS A 39 -16.77 -4.01 1.18
CA LYS A 39 -16.08 -2.70 1.36
C LYS A 39 -16.09 -1.87 0.09
N TYR A 40 -15.95 -0.57 0.28
CA TYR A 40 -15.47 0.34 -0.75
C TYR A 40 -13.97 0.16 -0.94
N VAL A 41 -13.51 0.30 -2.18
CA VAL A 41 -12.09 0.39 -2.50
C VAL A 41 -11.75 1.86 -2.63
N ASN A 42 -10.76 2.29 -1.84
CA ASN A 42 -10.25 3.64 -1.87
C ASN A 42 -8.81 3.61 -2.39
N ARG A 43 -8.41 4.70 -3.00
CA ARG A 43 -7.03 4.91 -3.40
C ARG A 43 -6.16 5.09 -2.16
N TYR A 44 -4.89 4.72 -2.30
CA TYR A 44 -3.89 5.03 -1.30
C TYR A 44 -3.70 6.56 -1.23
N GLN A 45 -3.59 7.09 -0.02
CA GLN A 45 -3.08 8.44 0.19
C GLN A 45 -1.55 8.38 0.22
N ASN A 46 -0.90 9.31 -0.48
CA ASN A 46 0.55 9.46 -0.41
C ASN A 46 0.94 10.95 -0.50
N ASP A 47 1.24 11.53 0.64
CA ASP A 47 1.66 12.92 0.73
C ASP A 47 3.12 13.07 0.28
N THR A 48 3.43 14.20 -0.38
CA THR A 48 4.80 14.55 -0.69
C THR A 48 5.54 14.92 0.60
N LEU A 49 6.43 14.03 1.04
CA LEU A 49 7.20 14.19 2.26
C LEU A 49 8.20 15.34 2.15
N ALA A 50 8.29 16.18 3.19
CA ALA A 50 9.34 17.18 3.34
C ALA A 50 9.88 17.22 4.78
N LEU A 51 11.17 17.55 4.90
CA LEU A 51 11.85 17.71 6.19
C LEU A 51 12.21 19.18 6.41
N SER A 52 12.05 19.64 7.64
CA SER A 52 12.62 20.89 8.14
C SER A 52 13.92 20.55 8.89
N GLY A 53 15.05 20.77 8.22
CA GLY A 53 16.33 20.24 8.67
C GLY A 53 16.31 18.72 8.65
N THR A 54 16.18 18.13 9.82
CA THR A 54 16.23 16.67 10.02
C THR A 54 14.94 16.09 10.61
N ALA A 55 13.92 16.92 10.80
CA ALA A 55 12.63 16.51 11.32
C ALA A 55 11.53 16.70 10.28
N THR A 56 10.45 15.93 10.35
CA THR A 56 9.27 16.14 9.48
C THR A 56 8.68 17.52 9.71
N ALA A 57 8.41 18.25 8.61
CA ALA A 57 7.89 19.61 8.70
C ALA A 57 6.40 19.67 9.10
N ALA A 58 5.68 18.58 8.89
CA ALA A 58 4.27 18.41 9.22
C ALA A 58 3.98 16.91 9.46
N GLU A 59 2.71 16.58 9.69
CA GLU A 59 2.22 15.21 9.58
C GLU A 59 2.20 14.81 8.09
N TYR A 60 2.65 13.59 7.79
CA TYR A 60 2.65 13.03 6.44
C TYR A 60 2.06 11.64 6.43
N LYS A 61 1.35 11.30 5.36
CA LYS A 61 0.65 10.02 5.22
C LYS A 61 1.10 9.24 3.99
N GLY A 62 1.12 7.91 4.11
CA GLY A 62 1.31 7.00 2.98
C GLY A 62 2.71 6.41 2.84
N LEU A 63 3.05 6.04 1.59
CA LEU A 63 4.25 5.26 1.26
C LEU A 63 5.55 6.01 1.54
N ALA A 64 5.65 7.29 1.17
CA ALA A 64 6.86 8.07 1.39
C ALA A 64 7.16 8.23 2.90
N ALA A 65 6.11 8.47 3.69
CA ALA A 65 6.18 8.52 5.15
C ALA A 65 6.60 7.16 5.74
N TYR A 66 6.09 6.05 5.20
CA TYR A 66 6.48 4.71 5.63
C TYR A 66 7.95 4.40 5.33
N PHE A 67 8.42 4.69 4.11
CA PHE A 67 9.78 4.39 3.70
C PHE A 67 10.82 5.20 4.48
N VAL A 68 10.58 6.49 4.73
CA VAL A 68 11.55 7.30 5.49
C VAL A 68 11.68 6.82 6.95
N ASP A 69 10.62 6.23 7.49
CA ASP A 69 10.56 5.77 8.88
C ASP A 69 11.18 4.36 9.06
N HIS A 70 11.11 3.51 8.03
CA HIS A 70 11.50 2.10 8.11
C HIS A 70 12.73 1.70 7.29
N VAL A 71 13.21 2.54 6.38
CA VAL A 71 14.31 2.20 5.48
C VAL A 71 15.56 3.00 5.81
N VAL A 72 16.67 2.29 5.98
CA VAL A 72 18.01 2.89 6.00
C VAL A 72 18.72 2.64 4.68
N LYS A 73 19.51 3.63 4.28
CA LYS A 73 20.57 3.45 3.31
C LYS A 73 21.70 2.68 3.98
N ASN A 74 22.10 1.58 3.36
CA ASN A 74 23.31 0.80 3.62
C ASN A 74 23.48 0.21 5.03
N ALA A 75 24.54 -0.61 5.19
CA ALA A 75 24.88 -1.25 6.46
C ALA A 75 25.43 -0.29 7.54
N ALA A 76 25.71 0.97 7.19
CA ALA A 76 26.12 2.01 8.12
C ALA A 76 24.93 2.80 8.70
N ASN A 77 23.70 2.37 8.43
CA ASN A 77 22.48 2.90 9.05
C ASN A 77 22.25 4.38 8.77
N ILE A 78 22.60 4.80 7.55
CA ILE A 78 22.37 6.15 7.09
C ILE A 78 20.87 6.30 6.77
N PRO A 79 20.15 7.28 7.31
CA PRO A 79 18.75 7.47 6.95
C PRO A 79 18.59 7.83 5.47
N ILE A 80 17.51 7.35 4.83
CA ILE A 80 17.17 7.83 3.49
C ILE A 80 16.65 9.27 3.53
N THR A 81 16.86 10.03 2.47
CA THR A 81 16.33 11.41 2.38
C THR A 81 14.86 11.40 1.98
N ALA A 82 14.13 12.47 2.31
CA ALA A 82 12.73 12.62 1.86
C ALA A 82 12.58 12.57 0.34
N ALA A 83 13.53 13.14 -0.41
CA ALA A 83 13.53 13.05 -1.87
C ALA A 83 13.63 11.60 -2.36
N VAL A 84 14.49 10.78 -1.75
CA VAL A 84 14.61 9.35 -2.07
C VAL A 84 13.33 8.61 -1.70
N ALA A 85 12.77 8.85 -0.52
CA ALA A 85 11.51 8.23 -0.09
C ALA A 85 10.34 8.55 -1.03
N ASN A 86 10.20 9.81 -1.46
CA ASN A 86 9.18 10.23 -2.43
C ASN A 86 9.35 9.53 -3.79
N LEU A 87 10.58 9.36 -4.26
CA LEU A 87 10.84 8.65 -5.52
C LEU A 87 10.51 7.16 -5.42
N ILE A 88 10.84 6.50 -4.31
CA ILE A 88 10.49 5.09 -4.08
C ILE A 88 8.96 4.93 -4.02
N ALA A 89 8.28 5.82 -3.29
CA ALA A 89 6.82 5.84 -3.23
C ALA A 89 6.19 6.02 -4.63
N GLY A 90 6.77 6.88 -5.47
CA GLY A 90 6.37 7.06 -6.86
C GLY A 90 6.53 5.80 -7.72
N ASP A 91 7.63 5.05 -7.55
CA ASP A 91 7.86 3.80 -8.28
C ASP A 91 6.82 2.73 -7.90
N VAL A 92 6.51 2.60 -6.61
CA VAL A 92 5.50 1.64 -6.12
C VAL A 92 4.09 2.05 -6.56
N ALA A 93 3.76 3.34 -6.46
CA ALA A 93 2.51 3.89 -6.98
C ALA A 93 2.32 3.59 -8.47
N ALA A 94 3.36 3.83 -9.29
CA ALA A 94 3.32 3.53 -10.71
C ALA A 94 3.13 2.03 -11.00
N ALA A 95 3.73 1.16 -10.18
CA ALA A 95 3.53 -0.29 -10.31
C ALA A 95 2.09 -0.72 -10.02
N VAL A 96 1.44 -0.10 -9.02
CA VAL A 96 0.01 -0.32 -8.70
C VAL A 96 -0.89 0.21 -9.81
N ASP A 97 -0.62 1.42 -10.30
CA ASP A 97 -1.39 2.05 -11.37
C ASP A 97 -1.31 1.27 -12.68
N ALA A 98 -0.17 0.64 -12.95
CA ALA A 98 0.03 -0.25 -14.09
C ALA A 98 -0.53 -1.67 -13.86
N GLY A 99 -1.01 -2.00 -12.67
CA GLY A 99 -1.47 -3.36 -12.32
C GLY A 99 -0.35 -4.41 -12.32
N THR A 100 0.90 -3.98 -12.19
CA THR A 100 2.07 -4.87 -12.17
C THR A 100 2.39 -5.38 -10.77
N ALA A 101 3.22 -6.41 -10.67
CA ALA A 101 3.59 -7.00 -9.38
C ALA A 101 4.37 -6.02 -8.48
N VAL A 102 4.00 -5.97 -7.21
CA VAL A 102 4.66 -5.18 -6.15
C VAL A 102 5.30 -6.15 -5.17
N THR A 103 6.20 -6.99 -5.65
CA THR A 103 6.88 -7.98 -4.80
C THR A 103 7.99 -7.32 -3.96
N LEU A 104 8.46 -8.03 -2.92
CA LEU A 104 9.61 -7.56 -2.13
C LEU A 104 10.85 -7.31 -3.02
N ALA A 105 11.06 -8.11 -4.06
CA ALA A 105 12.15 -7.93 -5.01
C ALA A 105 12.00 -6.62 -5.81
N VAL A 106 10.78 -6.29 -6.26
CA VAL A 106 10.49 -5.04 -6.98
C VAL A 106 10.69 -3.83 -6.08
N VAL A 107 10.16 -3.88 -4.85
CA VAL A 107 10.33 -2.79 -3.87
C VAL A 107 11.81 -2.58 -3.53
N ASN A 108 12.54 -3.66 -3.27
CA ASN A 108 13.99 -3.59 -3.01
C ASN A 108 14.76 -3.05 -4.21
N ALA A 109 14.41 -3.44 -5.43
CA ALA A 109 15.04 -2.92 -6.64
C ALA A 109 14.84 -1.39 -6.76
N SER A 110 13.64 -0.88 -6.46
CA SER A 110 13.39 0.56 -6.40
C SER A 110 14.23 1.23 -5.31
N ILE A 111 14.24 0.70 -4.07
CA ILE A 111 15.06 1.24 -2.98
C ILE A 111 16.54 1.32 -3.38
N GLN A 112 17.10 0.25 -3.93
CA GLN A 112 18.50 0.18 -4.33
C GLN A 112 18.82 1.17 -5.46
N ALA A 113 17.93 1.27 -6.46
CA ALA A 113 18.09 2.22 -7.56
C ALA A 113 18.04 3.68 -7.08
N ARG A 114 17.14 4.02 -6.15
CA ARG A 114 16.98 5.39 -5.63
C ARG A 114 18.02 5.78 -4.59
N THR A 115 18.54 4.83 -3.82
CA THR A 115 19.61 5.08 -2.84
C THR A 115 21.01 5.03 -3.46
N GLY A 116 21.15 4.37 -4.62
CA GLY A 116 22.42 4.09 -5.28
C GLY A 116 23.24 3.03 -4.54
N ASP A 117 22.58 2.15 -3.78
CA ASP A 117 23.25 1.16 -2.92
C ASP A 117 22.48 -0.17 -2.89
N ALA A 118 23.12 -1.23 -3.39
CA ALA A 118 22.56 -2.58 -3.50
C ALA A 118 22.23 -3.24 -2.14
N THR A 119 22.77 -2.71 -1.04
CA THR A 119 22.53 -3.23 0.31
C THR A 119 21.33 -2.57 1.00
N SER A 120 20.80 -1.48 0.44
CA SER A 120 19.60 -0.82 0.97
C SER A 120 18.37 -1.64 0.59
N THR A 121 17.68 -2.19 1.57
CA THR A 121 16.45 -2.98 1.34
C THR A 121 15.37 -2.59 2.34
N LEU A 122 14.17 -3.11 2.14
CA LEU A 122 13.04 -2.91 3.04
C LEU A 122 13.20 -3.64 4.38
N THR A 123 13.83 -4.81 4.39
CA THR A 123 13.76 -5.79 5.50
C THR A 123 15.12 -6.21 6.07
N THR A 124 16.24 -5.80 5.46
CA THR A 124 17.59 -6.20 5.88
C THR A 124 18.39 -5.03 6.44
N GLY A 125 19.47 -5.35 7.16
CA GLY A 125 20.25 -4.35 7.88
C GLY A 125 19.44 -3.81 9.06
N ASN A 126 19.44 -2.49 9.26
CA ASN A 126 18.57 -1.85 10.23
C ASN A 126 17.20 -1.44 9.66
N SER A 127 16.91 -1.73 8.39
CA SER A 127 15.55 -1.52 7.89
C SER A 127 14.59 -2.54 8.52
N ASN A 128 13.45 -2.07 9.00
CA ASN A 128 12.47 -2.88 9.73
C ASN A 128 11.07 -2.86 9.07
N GLY A 129 10.99 -2.46 7.80
CA GLY A 129 9.75 -2.43 7.06
C GLY A 129 9.28 -3.83 6.67
N THR A 130 8.03 -3.93 6.21
CA THR A 130 7.45 -5.17 5.73
C THR A 130 6.72 -4.95 4.40
N LEU A 131 6.73 -5.95 3.52
CA LEU A 131 5.95 -5.88 2.28
C LEU A 131 4.44 -5.77 2.57
N ALA A 132 3.98 -6.47 3.60
CA ALA A 132 2.58 -6.47 4.01
C ALA A 132 2.06 -5.06 4.34
N ASP A 133 2.88 -4.23 4.99
CA ASP A 133 2.53 -2.84 5.28
C ASP A 133 2.52 -1.96 4.03
N VAL A 134 3.47 -2.16 3.10
CA VAL A 134 3.47 -1.48 1.80
C VAL A 134 2.19 -1.80 1.03
N LEU A 135 1.84 -3.07 0.90
CA LEU A 135 0.61 -3.52 0.23
C LEU A 135 -0.65 -3.03 0.95
N LYS A 136 -0.63 -2.97 2.29
CA LYS A 136 -1.71 -2.41 3.10
C LYS A 136 -1.93 -0.93 2.78
N ILE A 137 -0.86 -0.15 2.65
CA ILE A 137 -0.95 1.27 2.26
C ILE A 137 -1.53 1.39 0.85
N CYS A 138 -1.02 0.61 -0.12
CA CYS A 138 -1.53 0.58 -1.49
C CYS A 138 -3.03 0.24 -1.57
N ALA A 139 -3.53 -0.61 -0.67
CA ALA A 139 -4.94 -0.99 -0.57
C ALA A 139 -5.80 -0.01 0.25
N GLY A 140 -5.35 1.25 0.41
CA GLY A 140 -6.09 2.32 1.09
C GLY A 140 -5.83 2.42 2.59
N GLY A 141 -4.84 1.70 3.12
CA GLY A 141 -4.42 1.83 4.51
C GLY A 141 -3.68 3.14 4.77
N GLU A 142 -4.01 3.81 5.87
CA GLU A 142 -3.41 5.09 6.25
C GLU A 142 -2.24 4.87 7.23
N TYR A 143 -1.01 5.00 6.75
CA TYR A 143 0.18 5.11 7.60
C TYR A 143 0.48 6.58 7.86
N VAL A 144 0.56 6.99 9.12
CA VAL A 144 0.74 8.38 9.54
C VAL A 144 2.08 8.54 10.24
N LEU A 145 2.90 9.48 9.76
CA LEU A 145 4.14 9.91 10.37
C LEU A 145 3.93 11.30 11.00
N PRO A 146 4.02 11.43 12.34
CA PRO A 146 3.76 12.70 13.02
C PRO A 146 4.76 13.81 12.64
N ALA A 147 4.36 15.06 12.86
CA ALA A 147 5.26 16.21 12.76
C ALA A 147 6.38 16.15 13.82
N GLY A 148 7.56 16.69 13.49
CA GLY A 148 8.71 16.70 14.39
C GLY A 148 9.44 15.35 14.51
N THR A 149 9.07 14.36 13.71
CA THR A 149 9.74 13.06 13.69
C THR A 149 11.15 13.22 13.12
N THR A 150 12.16 12.90 13.93
CA THR A 150 13.58 13.13 13.59
C THR A 150 14.17 11.93 12.87
N VAL A 151 14.71 12.16 11.67
CA VAL A 151 15.26 11.13 10.76
C VAL A 151 16.80 11.09 10.81
N ILE A 152 17.43 11.30 11.97
CA ILE A 152 18.90 11.49 12.06
C ILE A 152 19.69 10.21 12.31
N THR A 153 19.08 9.16 12.86
CA THR A 153 19.81 7.94 13.24
C THR A 153 19.05 6.70 12.81
N GLY A 154 19.70 5.87 11.99
CA GLY A 154 19.13 4.66 11.40
C GLY A 154 18.46 3.74 12.41
N VAL A 155 17.42 3.07 11.92
CA VAL A 155 16.20 2.78 12.66
C VAL A 155 16.45 2.06 14.00
N ASN A 156 16.25 2.83 15.08
CA ASN A 156 15.77 2.38 16.38
C ASN A 156 15.05 3.57 17.04
N ALA A 157 13.71 3.49 17.03
CA ALA A 157 12.76 4.37 17.71
C ALA A 157 12.96 5.88 17.48
N PRO A 158 12.52 6.43 16.32
CA PRO A 158 12.24 7.86 16.25
C PRO A 158 11.35 8.25 17.45
N VAL A 159 11.62 9.41 18.06
CA VAL A 159 10.91 9.91 19.25
C VAL A 159 9.38 9.96 19.03
N ASN A 160 8.96 10.04 17.76
CA ASN A 160 7.58 9.90 17.28
C ASN A 160 7.53 8.91 16.11
N ALA A 161 7.50 7.60 16.39
CA ALA A 161 7.34 6.60 15.33
C ALA A 161 5.98 6.77 14.61
N GLY A 162 5.96 6.52 13.31
CA GLY A 162 4.72 6.47 12.57
C GLY A 162 3.87 5.26 12.97
N SER A 163 2.59 5.29 12.59
CA SER A 163 1.67 4.20 12.89
C SER A 163 0.51 4.16 11.90
N PHE A 164 -0.15 3.01 11.81
CA PHE A 164 -1.39 2.89 11.05
C PHE A 164 -2.58 3.44 11.83
N THR A 165 -3.40 4.25 11.17
CA THR A 165 -4.68 4.69 11.73
C THR A 165 -5.60 3.47 11.93
N SER A 166 -6.05 3.27 13.17
CA SER A 166 -6.92 2.16 13.52
C SER A 166 -8.25 2.24 12.78
N GLY A 167 -8.70 1.10 12.24
CA GLY A 167 -9.99 0.99 11.55
C GLY A 167 -10.04 1.50 10.11
N GLN A 168 -8.99 2.16 9.58
CA GLN A 168 -8.98 2.65 8.19
C GLN A 168 -8.80 1.52 7.16
N TYR A 169 -7.91 0.58 7.44
CA TYR A 169 -7.73 -0.59 6.59
C TYR A 169 -8.54 -1.77 7.11
N ARG A 170 -9.31 -2.38 6.20
CA ARG A 170 -9.95 -3.67 6.46
C ARG A 170 -9.37 -4.76 5.56
N ALA A 171 -8.73 -5.72 6.21
CA ALA A 171 -8.24 -6.94 5.62
C ALA A 171 -9.31 -7.67 4.80
N THR A 172 -8.89 -8.25 3.68
CA THR A 172 -9.68 -9.24 2.94
C THR A 172 -9.19 -10.63 3.33
N TYR A 173 -10.11 -11.53 3.63
CA TYR A 173 -9.80 -12.94 3.85
C TYR A 173 -9.52 -13.63 2.51
N GLU A 174 -8.50 -14.46 2.53
CA GLU A 174 -8.19 -15.36 1.44
C GLU A 174 -9.15 -16.54 1.48
N GLY A 175 -9.82 -16.82 0.37
CA GLY A 175 -10.80 -17.89 0.31
C GLY A 175 -11.39 -18.05 -1.08
N SER A 176 -12.17 -19.12 -1.28
CA SER A 176 -12.77 -19.45 -2.57
C SER A 176 -13.61 -18.31 -3.14
N ALA A 177 -14.35 -17.58 -2.30
CA ALA A 177 -15.16 -16.45 -2.73
C ALA A 177 -14.34 -15.32 -3.36
N LEU A 178 -13.10 -15.09 -2.89
CA LEU A 178 -12.22 -14.12 -3.53
C LEU A 178 -11.86 -14.59 -4.95
N TYR A 179 -11.38 -15.84 -5.08
CA TYR A 179 -10.97 -16.36 -6.39
C TYR A 179 -12.13 -16.45 -7.37
N SER A 180 -13.34 -16.77 -6.89
CA SER A 180 -14.56 -16.70 -7.70
C SER A 180 -14.87 -15.26 -8.13
N SER A 181 -14.72 -14.28 -7.23
CA SER A 181 -14.91 -12.86 -7.58
C SER A 181 -13.89 -12.36 -8.60
N ILE A 182 -12.62 -12.78 -8.47
CA ILE A 182 -11.54 -12.48 -9.41
C ILE A 182 -11.79 -13.10 -10.79
N ALA A 183 -12.32 -14.34 -10.83
CA ALA A 183 -12.52 -15.05 -12.09
C ALA A 183 -13.76 -14.55 -12.86
N GLU A 184 -14.89 -14.37 -12.17
CA GLU A 184 -16.19 -14.15 -12.83
C GLU A 184 -17.10 -13.14 -12.09
N GLY A 185 -16.70 -12.63 -10.93
CA GLY A 185 -17.53 -11.74 -10.11
C GLY A 185 -17.27 -10.25 -10.31
N GLN A 186 -17.50 -9.47 -9.26
CA GLN A 186 -17.36 -8.01 -9.32
C GLN A 186 -15.91 -7.59 -9.51
N ILE A 187 -14.95 -8.28 -8.87
CA ILE A 187 -13.54 -7.97 -9.04
C ILE A 187 -13.14 -8.22 -10.50
N ALA A 188 -13.55 -9.32 -11.12
CA ALA A 188 -13.30 -9.59 -12.55
C ALA A 188 -13.80 -8.46 -13.45
N GLY A 189 -15.00 -7.95 -13.16
CA GLY A 189 -15.58 -6.82 -13.89
C GLY A 189 -14.75 -5.53 -13.74
N PHE A 190 -14.27 -5.23 -12.53
CA PHE A 190 -13.47 -4.04 -12.24
C PHE A 190 -12.01 -4.16 -12.69
N SER A 191 -11.44 -5.35 -12.73
CA SER A 191 -10.07 -5.60 -13.19
C SER A 191 -9.98 -5.86 -14.70
N SER A 192 -11.12 -5.92 -15.41
CA SER A 192 -11.12 -6.08 -16.86
C SER A 192 -10.49 -4.89 -17.57
N ALA A 193 -9.66 -5.17 -18.58
CA ALA A 193 -9.12 -4.15 -19.48
C ALA A 193 -10.21 -3.37 -20.24
N THR A 194 -11.45 -3.88 -20.30
CA THR A 194 -12.59 -3.22 -20.93
C THR A 194 -13.47 -2.44 -19.95
N PHE A 195 -13.12 -2.38 -18.66
CA PHE A 195 -13.89 -1.61 -17.68
C PHE A 195 -13.89 -0.12 -18.07
N GLU A 196 -15.06 0.51 -18.09
CA GLU A 196 -15.22 1.91 -18.46
C GLU A 196 -15.75 2.73 -17.28
N TYR A 197 -15.10 3.86 -17.02
CA TYR A 197 -15.56 4.86 -16.07
C TYR A 197 -15.23 6.25 -16.61
N GLY A 198 -16.21 7.16 -16.60
CA GLY A 198 -16.01 8.54 -17.03
C GLY A 198 -15.48 8.70 -18.47
N GLY A 199 -15.78 7.75 -19.36
CA GLY A 199 -15.27 7.72 -20.74
C GLY A 199 -13.82 7.24 -20.90
N THR A 200 -13.19 6.76 -19.81
CA THR A 200 -11.86 6.15 -19.84
C THR A 200 -11.97 4.64 -19.64
N THR A 201 -11.33 3.87 -20.51
CA THR A 201 -11.31 2.41 -20.50
C THR A 201 -10.01 1.88 -19.89
N GLY A 202 -10.11 0.82 -19.08
CA GLY A 202 -8.98 0.13 -18.47
C GLY A 202 -9.32 -0.42 -17.09
N ALA A 203 -8.55 -1.42 -16.65
CA ALA A 203 -8.69 -2.04 -15.34
C ALA A 203 -8.65 -1.00 -14.23
N ALA A 204 -9.65 -1.00 -13.37
CA ALA A 204 -9.77 -0.09 -12.23
C ALA A 204 -9.20 -0.67 -10.93
N LEU A 205 -9.17 -2.00 -10.82
CA LEU A 205 -8.64 -2.70 -9.66
C LEU A 205 -7.50 -3.63 -10.06
N VAL A 206 -6.55 -3.78 -9.13
CA VAL A 206 -5.58 -4.87 -9.11
C VAL A 206 -5.66 -5.56 -7.76
N VAL A 207 -5.61 -6.90 -7.75
CA VAL A 207 -5.56 -7.68 -6.51
C VAL A 207 -4.19 -8.31 -6.36
N TYR A 208 -3.56 -8.13 -5.20
CA TYR A 208 -2.28 -8.76 -4.86
C TYR A 208 -2.45 -9.91 -3.86
N ASP A 209 -1.62 -10.93 -3.98
CA ASP A 209 -1.39 -11.90 -2.90
C ASP A 209 -0.48 -11.31 -1.79
N ASP A 210 -0.13 -12.11 -0.78
CA ASP A 210 0.76 -11.68 0.31
C ASP A 210 2.23 -11.49 -0.09
N SER A 211 2.58 -12.00 -1.27
CA SER A 211 3.90 -11.91 -1.87
C SER A 211 4.02 -10.75 -2.86
N GLY A 212 2.91 -10.02 -3.10
CA GLY A 212 2.83 -8.89 -4.01
C GLY A 212 2.67 -9.27 -5.49
N ASN A 213 2.34 -10.52 -5.80
CA ASN A 213 2.00 -10.92 -7.18
C ASN A 213 0.59 -10.46 -7.51
N ALA A 214 0.40 -9.90 -8.71
CA ALA A 214 -0.94 -9.57 -9.20
C ALA A 214 -1.72 -10.86 -9.53
N LEU A 215 -2.97 -10.93 -9.06
CA LEU A 215 -3.89 -12.05 -9.25
C LEU A 215 -4.93 -11.81 -10.36
N THR A 216 -4.95 -10.59 -10.92
CA THR A 216 -5.88 -10.10 -11.94
C THR A 216 -5.14 -9.63 -13.17
#